data_AF-A0A3C0XGH1-F1
#
_entry.id   AF-A0A3C0XGH1-F1
#
_cell.length_a   1.000
_cell.length_b   1.000
_cell.length_c   1.000
_cell.angle_alpha   90.00
_cell.angle_beta   90.00
_cell.angle_gamma   90.00
#
_symmetry.space_group_name_H-M   'P 1'
#
loop_
_entity.id
_entity.type
_entity.pdbx_description
1 polymer ?
#
loop_
_entity_poly.entity_id
_entity_poly.type
_entity_poly.pdbx_seq_one_letter_code
_entity_poly.pdbx_strand_id
1 'polypeptide(L)'
;MARLGDALREQRERMGVRMQQAAEDTRIREKFLQAIESGDYQSLPGTVYTKGFLRNYAEYLNLDAEEMVALYTGERGGPEPARSFSPMKPLVKRSFIFTPTVLGPVVVLAGVLLFVGYVYYQFTNFAVAPRVDITDPPGDAVSQTTEYIVKGKTNPEGRITVRTSPGLDTINDVHPATDGTFSVTVPLKPGPNHVEVQVLDPSGKLAQASRTIQLNPVVSNDQQAPQLIIEQPANGVTYTNAPVTVSGRVDKSVASVTVNGAAAAVGTDGTFSVTVNFVAGPQTIHVAARTATGAEVQETRTVAVSYTAAVVTVRITGGEAWILVTVDGTQAPGTNKIFPNGQALTFSGKAVSVRSGNAGVTFLAFNGQDIGKMGEVGQVTDRSFSAP
;
A
#
# COMPACT_ATOMS: atom_id res chain seq x y z
N MET A 1 -51.68 63.78 -99.27
CA MET A 1 -51.07 62.51 -98.79
C MET A 1 -51.65 62.25 -97.42
N ALA A 2 -52.30 61.10 -97.21
CA ALA A 2 -52.85 60.74 -95.90
C ALA A 2 -51.71 60.47 -94.91
N ARG A 3 -51.81 60.96 -93.68
CA ARG A 3 -50.84 60.67 -92.61
C ARG A 3 -51.13 59.29 -92.02
N LEU A 4 -50.09 58.57 -91.61
CA LEU A 4 -50.19 57.22 -91.07
C LEU A 4 -51.21 57.13 -89.92
N GLY A 5 -51.10 58.06 -88.96
CA GLY A 5 -51.95 58.06 -87.77
C GLY A 5 -53.44 58.26 -88.09
N ASP A 6 -53.74 59.07 -89.11
CA ASP A 6 -55.11 59.32 -89.56
C ASP A 6 -55.70 58.08 -90.23
N ALA A 7 -54.92 57.37 -91.05
CA ALA A 7 -55.36 56.14 -91.72
C ALA A 7 -55.68 55.02 -90.72
N LEU A 8 -54.84 54.85 -89.70
CA LEU A 8 -55.07 53.88 -88.63
C LEU A 8 -56.30 54.23 -87.79
N ARG A 9 -56.44 55.51 -87.41
CA ARG A 9 -57.58 56.00 -86.64
C ARG A 9 -58.89 55.80 -87.39
N GLU A 10 -58.93 56.22 -88.66
CA GLU A 10 -60.12 56.11 -89.49
C GLU A 10 -60.54 54.66 -89.65
N GLN A 11 -59.59 53.74 -89.87
CA GLN A 11 -59.90 52.32 -89.99
C GLN A 11 -60.40 51.73 -88.65
N ARG A 12 -59.78 52.08 -87.52
CA ARG A 12 -60.25 51.65 -86.20
C ARG A 12 -61.69 52.11 -85.95
N GLU A 13 -61.99 53.36 -86.27
CA GLU A 13 -63.33 53.95 -86.09
C GLU A 13 -64.36 53.33 -87.05
N ARG A 14 -63.98 53.02 -88.30
CA ARG A 14 -64.81 52.27 -89.25
C ARG A 14 -65.15 50.87 -88.77
N MET A 15 -64.22 50.20 -88.09
CA MET A 15 -64.46 48.90 -87.45
C MET A 15 -65.28 49.02 -86.15
N GLY A 16 -65.60 50.23 -85.68
CA GLY A 16 -66.34 50.46 -84.44
C GLY A 16 -65.54 50.15 -83.17
N VAL A 17 -64.21 50.05 -83.27
CA VAL A 17 -63.35 49.62 -82.17
C VAL A 17 -62.88 50.81 -81.32
N ARG A 18 -62.99 50.70 -80.01
CA ARG A 18 -62.46 51.69 -79.06
C ARG A 18 -60.95 51.49 -78.86
N MET A 19 -60.22 52.58 -78.62
CA MET A 19 -58.77 52.54 -78.39
C MET A 19 -58.36 51.56 -77.27
N GLN A 20 -59.11 51.55 -76.17
CA GLN A 20 -58.91 50.60 -75.05
C GLN A 20 -59.01 49.13 -75.49
N GLN A 21 -60.01 48.81 -76.31
CA GLN A 21 -60.21 47.46 -76.83
C GLN A 21 -59.05 47.04 -77.73
N ALA A 22 -58.63 47.93 -78.66
CA ALA A 22 -57.49 47.67 -79.52
C ALA A 22 -56.19 47.44 -78.73
N ALA A 23 -56.00 48.18 -77.63
CA ALA A 23 -54.85 48.04 -76.75
C ALA A 23 -54.82 46.67 -76.03
N GLU A 24 -55.98 46.21 -75.55
CA GLU A 24 -56.11 44.89 -74.94
C GLU A 24 -55.87 43.76 -75.93
N ASP A 25 -56.49 43.83 -77.11
CA ASP A 25 -56.44 42.77 -78.12
C ASP A 25 -55.04 42.63 -78.72
N THR A 26 -54.38 43.75 -79.05
CA THR A 26 -53.01 43.73 -79.58
C THR A 26 -51.94 43.54 -78.52
N ARG A 27 -52.31 43.63 -77.23
CA ARG A 27 -51.41 43.70 -76.07
C ARG A 27 -50.41 44.85 -76.13
N ILE A 28 -50.73 45.92 -76.86
CA ILE A 28 -49.95 47.15 -76.93
C ILE A 28 -50.60 48.16 -76.00
N ARG A 29 -49.83 48.76 -75.08
CA ARG A 29 -50.39 49.74 -74.14
C ARG A 29 -51.09 50.87 -74.89
N GLU A 30 -52.29 51.25 -74.42
CA GLU A 30 -53.16 52.25 -75.03
C GLU A 30 -52.43 53.54 -75.41
N LYS A 31 -51.58 54.06 -74.52
CA LYS A 31 -50.78 55.27 -74.75
C LYS A 31 -49.89 55.20 -76.00
N PHE A 32 -49.44 54.00 -76.39
CA PHE A 32 -48.59 53.83 -77.58
C PHE A 32 -49.42 53.75 -78.85
N LEU A 33 -50.58 53.11 -78.83
CA LEU A 33 -51.51 53.15 -79.97
C LEU A 33 -52.01 54.58 -80.20
N GLN A 34 -52.34 55.29 -79.12
CA GLN A 34 -52.71 56.71 -79.18
C GLN A 34 -51.58 57.57 -79.75
N ALA A 35 -50.33 57.34 -79.34
CA ALA A 35 -49.17 58.03 -79.87
C ALA A 35 -48.94 57.76 -81.37
N ILE A 36 -49.18 56.53 -81.82
CA ILE A 36 -49.10 56.17 -83.25
C ILE A 36 -50.20 56.89 -84.04
N GLU A 37 -51.46 56.86 -83.56
CA GLU A 37 -52.57 57.56 -84.22
C GLU A 37 -52.43 59.10 -84.20
N SER A 38 -51.75 59.68 -83.20
CA SER A 38 -51.53 61.13 -83.11
C SER A 38 -50.26 61.60 -83.85
N GLY A 39 -49.43 60.66 -84.32
CA GLY A 39 -48.12 60.95 -84.90
C GLY A 39 -47.06 61.41 -83.89
N ASP A 40 -47.31 61.28 -82.58
CA ASP A 40 -46.34 61.58 -81.53
C ASP A 40 -45.34 60.43 -81.35
N TYR A 41 -44.41 60.30 -82.30
CA TYR A 41 -43.40 59.25 -82.24
C TYR A 41 -42.32 59.44 -81.16
N GLN A 42 -42.28 60.60 -80.50
CA GLN A 42 -41.32 60.88 -79.42
C GLN A 42 -41.69 60.14 -78.12
N SER A 43 -42.98 59.88 -77.89
CA SER A 43 -43.46 59.14 -76.73
C SER A 43 -43.34 57.61 -76.86
N LEU A 44 -42.89 57.10 -78.01
CA LEU A 44 -42.73 55.68 -78.29
C LEU A 44 -41.36 55.12 -77.81
N PRO A 45 -41.30 53.85 -77.36
CA PRO A 45 -40.13 53.24 -76.72
C PRO A 45 -38.98 52.86 -77.67
N GLY A 46 -38.88 53.50 -78.84
CA GLY A 46 -37.81 53.27 -79.84
C GLY A 46 -38.32 52.70 -81.17
N THR A 47 -37.51 52.84 -82.21
CA THR A 47 -37.85 52.50 -83.61
C THR A 47 -38.21 51.04 -83.81
N VAL A 48 -37.45 50.11 -83.24
CA VAL A 48 -37.66 48.66 -83.40
C VAL A 48 -39.01 48.23 -82.82
N TYR A 49 -39.30 48.65 -81.59
CA TYR A 49 -40.58 48.37 -80.94
C TYR A 49 -41.74 49.03 -81.65
N THR A 50 -41.57 50.26 -82.13
CA THR A 50 -42.62 50.97 -82.88
C THR A 50 -42.99 50.21 -84.15
N LYS A 51 -42.00 49.74 -84.93
CA LYS A 51 -42.29 48.92 -86.12
C LYS A 51 -43.01 47.62 -85.75
N GLY A 52 -42.66 46.99 -84.64
CA GLY A 52 -43.38 45.83 -84.12
C GLY A 52 -44.83 46.14 -83.74
N PHE A 53 -45.07 47.24 -83.03
CA PHE A 53 -46.42 47.70 -82.68
C PHE A 53 -47.27 48.02 -83.89
N LEU A 54 -46.66 48.67 -84.88
CA LEU A 54 -47.34 49.08 -86.09
C LEU A 54 -47.77 47.89 -86.94
N ARG A 55 -46.92 46.85 -87.05
CA ARG A 55 -47.32 45.61 -87.75
C ARG A 55 -48.48 44.92 -87.07
N ASN A 56 -48.38 44.68 -85.77
CA ASN A 56 -49.43 44.02 -84.99
C ASN A 56 -50.74 44.83 -85.04
N TYR A 57 -50.65 46.16 -84.95
CA TYR A 57 -51.85 46.99 -84.99
C TYR A 57 -52.47 47.09 -86.39
N ALA A 58 -51.67 47.15 -87.46
CA ALA A 58 -52.15 47.11 -88.84
C ALA A 58 -52.84 45.76 -89.14
N GLU A 59 -52.24 44.64 -88.71
CA GLU A 59 -52.84 43.31 -88.82
C GLU A 59 -54.19 43.24 -88.10
N TYR A 60 -54.29 43.78 -86.88
CA TYR A 60 -55.54 43.85 -86.13
C TYR A 60 -56.63 44.67 -86.83
N LEU A 61 -56.24 45.74 -87.54
CA LEU A 61 -57.15 46.61 -88.30
C LEU A 61 -57.44 46.13 -89.73
N ASN A 62 -56.94 44.94 -90.11
CA ASN A 62 -56.98 44.40 -91.48
C ASN A 62 -56.41 45.36 -92.53
N LEU A 63 -55.31 46.05 -92.18
CA LEU A 63 -54.52 46.89 -93.09
C LEU A 63 -53.22 46.16 -93.47
N ASP A 64 -52.60 46.57 -94.58
CA ASP A 64 -51.29 46.05 -94.96
C ASP A 64 -50.20 46.55 -93.99
N ALA A 65 -49.62 45.63 -93.25
CA ALA A 65 -48.65 45.92 -92.21
C ALA A 65 -47.36 46.55 -92.75
N GLU A 66 -46.90 46.13 -93.93
CA GLU A 66 -45.66 46.67 -94.51
C GLU A 66 -45.90 48.04 -95.14
N GLU A 67 -47.10 48.30 -95.69
CA GLU A 67 -47.50 49.64 -96.13
C GLU A 67 -47.51 50.64 -94.95
N MET A 68 -48.11 50.26 -93.81
CA MET A 68 -48.12 51.12 -92.62
C MET A 68 -46.69 51.39 -92.11
N VAL A 69 -45.83 50.37 -92.07
CA VAL A 69 -44.41 50.52 -91.68
C VAL A 69 -43.62 51.38 -92.68
N ALA A 70 -43.95 51.32 -93.97
CA ALA A 70 -43.35 52.16 -94.99
C ALA A 70 -43.76 53.64 -94.80
N LEU A 71 -45.05 53.91 -94.56
CA LEU A 71 -45.54 55.26 -94.23
C LEU A 71 -44.86 55.82 -92.97
N TYR A 72 -44.74 55.01 -91.91
CA TYR A 72 -44.00 55.38 -90.70
C TYR A 72 -42.53 55.73 -90.98
N THR A 73 -41.85 54.92 -91.79
CA THR A 73 -40.44 55.13 -92.13
C THR A 73 -40.26 56.38 -92.99
N GLY A 74 -41.24 56.68 -93.86
CA GLY A 74 -41.31 57.90 -94.65
C GLY A 74 -41.53 59.15 -93.78
N GLU A 75 -42.45 59.10 -92.81
CA GLU A 75 -42.73 60.23 -91.90
C GLU A 75 -41.58 60.50 -90.92
N ARG A 76 -40.84 59.47 -90.49
CA ARG A 76 -39.74 59.60 -89.51
C ARG A 76 -38.40 60.03 -90.12
N GLY A 77 -38.25 60.00 -91.45
CA GLY A 77 -37.08 60.55 -92.14
C GLY A 77 -35.84 59.65 -92.25
N GLY A 78 -36.02 58.38 -92.66
CA GLY A 78 -34.91 57.52 -93.13
C GLY A 78 -34.23 56.64 -92.06
N PRO A 79 -33.47 55.60 -92.47
CA PRO A 79 -32.98 54.54 -91.58
C PRO A 79 -31.87 55.01 -90.62
N GLU A 80 -32.05 54.71 -89.34
CA GLU A 80 -31.12 54.99 -88.24
C GLU A 80 -29.81 54.16 -88.39
N PRO A 81 -28.61 54.75 -88.17
CA PRO A 81 -27.34 54.07 -88.41
C PRO A 81 -27.13 52.87 -87.48
N ALA A 82 -26.67 51.74 -88.05
CA ALA A 82 -26.30 50.54 -87.31
C ALA A 82 -25.21 50.86 -86.27
N ARG A 83 -25.55 50.79 -84.97
CA ARG A 83 -24.58 50.90 -83.87
C ARG A 83 -23.80 49.60 -83.73
N SER A 84 -22.48 49.72 -83.80
CA SER A 84 -21.50 48.69 -83.45
C SER A 84 -21.52 48.44 -81.94
N PHE A 85 -21.83 47.21 -81.53
CA PHE A 85 -21.71 46.77 -80.15
C PHE A 85 -20.33 46.15 -79.94
N SER A 86 -19.50 46.75 -79.08
CA SER A 86 -18.34 46.06 -78.51
C SER A 86 -18.85 45.15 -77.38
N PRO A 87 -18.59 43.83 -77.41
CA PRO A 87 -19.06 42.93 -76.36
C PRO A 87 -18.39 43.24 -75.02
N MET A 88 -19.22 43.37 -73.99
CA MET A 88 -18.79 43.53 -72.60
C MET A 88 -18.22 42.19 -72.10
N LYS A 89 -17.02 42.21 -71.48
CA LYS A 89 -16.40 40.99 -70.92
C LYS A 89 -17.28 40.41 -69.80
N PRO A 90 -17.51 39.08 -69.75
CA PRO A 90 -18.28 38.47 -68.68
C PRO A 90 -17.51 38.48 -67.35
N LEU A 91 -18.19 38.84 -66.26
CA LEU A 91 -17.76 38.52 -64.90
C LEU A 91 -17.95 37.02 -64.68
N VAL A 92 -16.92 36.24 -65.01
CA VAL A 92 -16.86 34.80 -64.69
C VAL A 92 -16.70 34.65 -63.18
N LYS A 93 -17.76 34.20 -62.50
CA LYS A 93 -17.70 33.74 -61.11
C LYS A 93 -16.85 32.45 -61.09
N ARG A 94 -15.56 32.56 -60.76
CA ARG A 94 -14.63 31.42 -60.68
C ARG A 94 -15.15 30.41 -59.66
N SER A 95 -15.59 29.24 -60.13
CA SER A 95 -15.64 28.03 -59.32
C SER A 95 -14.20 27.54 -59.04
N PHE A 96 -14.05 26.92 -57.88
CA PHE A 96 -12.83 26.45 -57.21
C PHE A 96 -11.68 26.05 -58.16
N ILE A 97 -10.51 26.70 -58.02
CA ILE A 97 -9.31 26.42 -58.85
C ILE A 97 -8.24 25.77 -57.98
N PHE A 98 -8.00 24.48 -58.20
CA PHE A 98 -6.81 23.77 -57.73
C PHE A 98 -5.61 24.26 -58.54
N THR A 99 -4.81 25.16 -57.96
CA THR A 99 -3.63 25.77 -58.62
C THR A 99 -2.36 25.22 -57.95
N PRO A 100 -1.31 24.81 -58.68
CA PRO A 100 -0.13 24.14 -58.09
C PRO A 100 0.58 24.96 -57.00
N THR A 101 0.44 26.29 -57.00
CA THR A 101 0.99 27.19 -55.99
C THR A 101 0.36 27.05 -54.60
N VAL A 102 -0.90 26.59 -54.50
CA VAL A 102 -1.60 26.35 -53.22
C VAL A 102 -1.45 24.89 -52.78
N LEU A 103 -1.22 23.99 -53.73
CA LEU A 103 -1.09 22.55 -53.47
C LEU A 103 0.17 22.22 -52.66
N GLY A 104 1.31 22.84 -52.97
CA GLY A 104 2.58 22.64 -52.26
C GLY A 104 2.48 22.83 -50.74
N PRO A 105 2.11 24.01 -50.23
CA PRO A 105 2.02 24.25 -48.78
C PRO A 105 0.95 23.39 -48.08
N VAL A 106 -0.16 23.06 -48.76
CA VAL A 106 -1.19 22.17 -48.19
C VAL A 106 -0.68 20.74 -48.03
N VAL A 107 0.06 20.22 -49.01
CA VAL A 107 0.67 18.88 -48.94
C VAL A 107 1.75 18.85 -47.85
N VAL A 108 2.58 19.90 -47.74
CA VAL A 108 3.58 20.01 -46.67
C VAL A 108 2.91 20.05 -45.30
N LEU A 109 1.85 20.85 -45.12
CA LEU A 109 1.09 20.92 -43.88
C LEU A 109 0.46 19.57 -43.53
N ALA A 110 -0.15 18.89 -44.49
CA ALA A 110 -0.70 17.55 -44.31
C ALA A 110 0.40 16.53 -43.92
N GLY A 111 1.57 16.60 -44.56
CA GLY A 111 2.72 15.77 -44.22
C GLY A 111 3.25 16.02 -42.80
N VAL A 112 3.35 17.28 -42.38
CA VAL A 112 3.74 17.65 -41.01
C VAL A 112 2.71 17.16 -40.01
N LEU A 113 1.41 17.33 -40.28
CA LEU A 113 0.35 16.83 -39.39
C LEU A 113 0.35 15.30 -39.29
N LEU A 114 0.58 14.58 -40.39
CA LEU A 114 0.74 13.13 -40.38
C LEU A 114 1.99 12.71 -39.60
N PHE A 115 3.12 13.40 -39.78
CA PHE A 115 4.34 13.13 -39.04
C PHE A 115 4.17 13.40 -37.54
N VAL A 116 3.57 14.53 -37.16
CA VAL A 116 3.27 14.86 -35.76
C VAL A 116 2.28 13.86 -35.17
N GLY A 117 1.22 13.47 -35.91
CA GLY A 117 0.27 12.45 -35.49
C GLY A 117 0.92 11.07 -35.31
N TYR A 118 1.82 10.70 -36.21
CA TYR A 118 2.59 9.46 -36.11
C TYR A 118 3.55 9.48 -34.92
N VAL A 119 4.27 10.59 -34.70
CA VAL A 119 5.14 10.76 -33.53
C VAL A 119 4.33 10.73 -32.25
N TYR A 120 3.16 11.37 -32.21
CA TYR A 120 2.25 11.32 -31.07
C TYR A 120 1.77 9.89 -30.79
N TYR A 121 1.33 9.18 -31.83
CA TYR A 121 0.92 7.77 -31.74
C TYR A 121 2.05 6.86 -31.22
N GLN A 122 3.26 7.01 -31.77
CA GLN A 122 4.46 6.32 -31.30
C GLN A 122 4.72 6.64 -29.82
N PHE A 123 4.73 7.92 -29.45
CA PHE A 123 4.97 8.35 -28.07
C PHE A 123 3.95 7.75 -27.10
N THR A 124 2.66 7.71 -27.46
CA THR A 124 1.62 7.11 -26.60
C THR A 124 1.73 5.60 -26.46
N ASN A 125 2.18 4.89 -27.50
CA ASN A 125 2.38 3.43 -27.42
C ASN A 125 3.62 3.07 -26.61
N PHE A 126 4.65 3.92 -26.60
CA PHE A 126 5.85 3.74 -25.78
C PHE A 126 5.69 4.24 -24.33
N ALA A 127 4.62 4.95 -23.97
CA ALA A 127 4.50 5.58 -22.64
C ALA A 127 3.77 4.75 -21.57
N VAL A 128 3.38 3.50 -21.85
CA VAL A 128 2.71 2.66 -20.83
C VAL A 128 3.73 2.20 -19.79
N ALA A 129 3.54 2.57 -18.52
CA ALA A 129 4.35 2.06 -17.41
C ALA A 129 4.01 0.58 -17.15
N PRO A 130 4.99 -0.26 -16.78
CA PRO A 130 4.70 -1.63 -16.37
C PRO A 130 3.75 -1.62 -15.16
N ARG A 131 2.89 -2.63 -15.05
CA ARG A 131 1.99 -2.79 -13.89
C ARG A 131 2.62 -3.78 -12.92
N VAL A 132 2.59 -3.47 -11.63
CA VAL A 132 2.94 -4.41 -10.57
C VAL A 132 1.86 -4.36 -9.50
N ASP A 133 1.19 -5.48 -9.30
CA ASP A 133 0.14 -5.62 -8.32
C ASP A 133 0.52 -6.73 -7.34
N ILE A 134 0.68 -6.39 -6.06
CA ILE A 134 0.85 -7.38 -5.00
C ILE A 134 -0.53 -7.92 -4.64
N THR A 135 -0.77 -9.19 -4.96
CA THR A 135 -2.04 -9.88 -4.71
C THR A 135 -2.09 -10.52 -3.34
N ASP A 136 -0.93 -10.90 -2.79
CA ASP A 136 -0.81 -11.44 -1.43
C ASP A 136 0.45 -10.85 -0.76
N PRO A 137 0.28 -10.06 0.32
CA PRO A 137 -0.99 -9.69 0.91
C PRO A 137 -1.74 -8.63 0.07
N PRO A 138 -3.09 -8.64 0.04
CA PRO A 138 -3.87 -7.65 -0.71
C PRO A 138 -3.71 -6.22 -0.17
N GLY A 139 -3.36 -6.07 1.11
CA GLY A 139 -3.01 -4.83 1.80
C GLY A 139 -1.97 -5.08 2.89
N ASP A 140 -1.90 -4.25 3.92
CA ASP A 140 -1.04 -4.54 5.07
C ASP A 140 -1.50 -5.83 5.77
N ALA A 141 -0.54 -6.61 6.27
CA ALA A 141 -0.80 -7.94 6.81
C ALA A 141 -0.06 -8.17 8.13
N VAL A 142 -0.53 -9.18 8.86
CA VAL A 142 0.13 -9.69 10.06
C VAL A 142 0.59 -11.12 9.77
N SER A 143 1.85 -11.41 10.07
CA SER A 143 2.43 -12.75 9.98
C SER A 143 2.77 -13.27 11.37
N GLN A 144 2.66 -14.58 11.55
CA GLN A 144 3.09 -15.29 12.75
C GLN A 144 4.43 -16.03 12.54
N THR A 145 4.88 -16.14 11.28
CA THR A 145 6.09 -16.84 10.88
C THR A 145 7.18 -15.87 10.45
N THR A 146 8.45 -16.23 10.65
CA THR A 146 9.62 -15.43 10.27
C THR A 146 9.87 -15.34 8.77
N GLU A 147 9.03 -15.98 7.96
CA GLU A 147 9.05 -15.90 6.50
C GLU A 147 7.63 -15.64 6.00
N TYR A 148 7.52 -14.94 4.87
CA TYR A 148 6.26 -14.64 4.21
C TYR A 148 6.38 -14.79 2.70
N ILE A 149 5.39 -15.41 2.06
CA ILE A 149 5.36 -15.59 0.61
C ILE A 149 4.57 -14.44 -0.02
N VAL A 150 5.29 -13.50 -0.64
CA VAL A 150 4.69 -12.38 -1.37
C VAL A 150 4.34 -12.82 -2.78
N LYS A 151 3.07 -12.66 -3.16
CA LYS A 151 2.57 -13.01 -4.49
C LYS A 151 2.03 -11.79 -5.20
N GLY A 152 2.14 -11.80 -6.52
CA GLY A 152 1.57 -10.72 -7.32
C GLY A 152 1.49 -11.05 -8.80
N LYS A 153 1.09 -10.03 -9.57
CA LYS A 153 1.02 -10.05 -11.02
C LYS A 153 1.75 -8.86 -11.62
N THR A 154 2.41 -9.10 -12.74
CA THR A 154 3.13 -8.09 -13.53
C THR A 154 3.22 -8.52 -15.00
N ASN A 155 3.95 -7.78 -15.83
CA ASN A 155 4.29 -8.17 -17.20
C ASN A 155 5.20 -9.42 -17.18
N PRO A 156 4.87 -10.51 -17.92
CA PRO A 156 5.72 -11.70 -18.05
C PRO A 156 7.19 -11.43 -18.43
N GLU A 157 7.48 -10.34 -19.13
CA GLU A 157 8.84 -9.98 -19.55
C GLU A 157 9.60 -9.09 -18.54
N GLY A 158 8.98 -8.74 -17.41
CA GLY A 158 9.60 -7.90 -16.38
C GLY A 158 10.62 -8.65 -15.51
N ARG A 159 11.65 -7.95 -15.03
CA ARG A 159 12.56 -8.44 -13.98
C ARG A 159 12.15 -7.85 -12.64
N ILE A 160 11.87 -8.70 -11.66
CA ILE A 160 11.41 -8.31 -10.33
C ILE A 160 12.61 -8.24 -9.36
N THR A 161 12.65 -7.19 -8.55
CA THR A 161 13.52 -7.05 -7.38
C THR A 161 12.64 -6.83 -6.16
N VAL A 162 12.85 -7.61 -5.09
CA VAL A 162 12.13 -7.48 -3.82
C VAL A 162 13.09 -7.04 -2.73
N ARG A 163 12.77 -5.96 -2.04
CA ARG A 163 13.54 -5.42 -0.91
C ARG A 163 12.71 -5.49 0.35
N THR A 164 13.31 -5.95 1.44
CA THR A 164 12.66 -5.99 2.76
C THR A 164 13.48 -5.22 3.80
N SER A 165 12.84 -4.28 4.48
CA SER A 165 13.44 -3.51 5.60
C SER A 165 12.73 -3.85 6.92
N PRO A 166 13.44 -3.91 8.07
CA PRO A 166 14.80 -3.39 8.32
C PRO A 166 15.97 -4.31 7.93
N GLY A 167 15.74 -5.53 7.43
CA GLY A 167 16.79 -6.51 7.14
C GLY A 167 17.77 -6.18 6.00
N LEU A 168 17.47 -5.18 5.17
CA LEU A 168 18.17 -4.89 3.89
C LEU A 168 18.22 -6.10 2.94
N ASP A 169 17.41 -7.13 3.19
CA ASP A 169 17.31 -8.33 2.39
C ASP A 169 16.80 -7.95 1.00
N THR A 170 17.62 -8.21 -0.02
CA THR A 170 17.31 -7.89 -1.42
C THR A 170 17.35 -9.16 -2.25
N ILE A 171 16.22 -9.51 -2.84
CA ILE A 171 16.05 -10.64 -3.76
C ILE A 171 15.98 -10.06 -5.16
N ASN A 172 17.03 -10.26 -5.95
CA ASN A 172 17.12 -9.77 -7.33
C ASN A 172 16.71 -10.84 -8.34
N ASP A 173 16.50 -10.43 -9.59
CA ASP A 173 16.38 -11.31 -10.76
C ASP A 173 15.24 -12.35 -10.70
N VAL A 174 14.16 -12.03 -9.99
CA VAL A 174 12.94 -12.87 -10.01
C VAL A 174 12.21 -12.64 -11.34
N HIS A 175 11.91 -13.72 -12.05
CA HIS A 175 11.17 -13.67 -13.31
C HIS A 175 9.72 -14.15 -13.07
N PRO A 176 8.71 -13.41 -13.55
CA PRO A 176 7.33 -13.86 -13.53
C PRO A 176 7.14 -15.12 -14.39
N ALA A 177 6.08 -15.87 -14.09
CA ALA A 177 5.60 -16.95 -14.95
C ALA A 177 5.00 -16.39 -16.26
N THR A 178 4.72 -17.28 -17.22
CA THR A 178 4.16 -16.93 -18.54
C THR A 178 2.80 -16.26 -18.46
N ASP A 179 2.05 -16.48 -17.37
CA ASP A 179 0.77 -15.83 -17.08
C ASP A 179 0.92 -14.50 -16.32
N GLY A 180 2.15 -14.05 -16.08
CA GLY A 180 2.49 -12.81 -15.38
C GLY A 180 2.49 -12.91 -13.86
N THR A 181 2.26 -14.10 -13.28
CA THR A 181 2.28 -14.28 -11.83
C THR A 181 3.69 -14.42 -11.28
N PHE A 182 3.90 -13.98 -10.03
CA PHE A 182 5.14 -14.21 -9.31
C PHE A 182 4.87 -14.58 -7.85
N SER A 183 5.83 -15.28 -7.24
CA SER A 183 5.81 -15.69 -5.83
C SER A 183 7.23 -15.66 -5.28
N VAL A 184 7.46 -14.91 -4.20
CA VAL A 184 8.77 -14.72 -3.59
C VAL A 184 8.66 -14.86 -2.09
N THR A 185 9.48 -15.72 -1.48
CA THR A 185 9.58 -15.82 -0.02
C THR A 185 10.53 -14.75 0.49
N VAL A 186 10.05 -13.91 1.42
CA VAL A 186 10.85 -12.88 2.08
C VAL A 186 11.04 -13.20 3.57
N PRO A 187 12.24 -13.02 4.12
CA PRO A 187 12.45 -13.13 5.56
C PRO A 187 11.88 -11.90 6.28
N LEU A 188 11.30 -12.11 7.45
CA LEU A 188 10.73 -11.08 8.32
C LEU A 188 11.56 -10.95 9.60
N LYS A 189 11.77 -9.70 10.05
CA LYS A 189 12.32 -9.35 11.37
C LYS A 189 11.18 -9.04 12.35
N PRO A 190 11.39 -9.16 13.67
CA PRO A 190 10.37 -8.79 14.66
C PRO A 190 9.87 -7.36 14.45
N GLY A 191 8.55 -7.16 14.47
CA GLY A 191 7.93 -5.85 14.24
C GLY A 191 7.46 -5.62 12.79
N PRO A 192 7.28 -4.36 12.37
CA PRO A 192 6.84 -4.02 11.03
C PRO A 192 7.97 -4.25 10.01
N ASN A 193 7.66 -4.98 8.94
CA ASN A 193 8.55 -5.17 7.80
C ASN A 193 7.96 -4.47 6.58
N HIS A 194 8.70 -3.57 5.96
CA HIS A 194 8.29 -2.96 4.69
C HIS A 194 8.89 -3.75 3.54
N VAL A 195 8.01 -4.38 2.76
CA VAL A 195 8.36 -5.11 1.55
C VAL A 195 8.06 -4.25 0.34
N GLU A 196 9.08 -3.97 -0.46
CA GLU A 196 9.00 -3.23 -1.70
C GLU A 196 9.28 -4.17 -2.87
N VAL A 197 8.35 -4.24 -3.82
CA VAL A 197 8.48 -5.00 -5.07
C VAL A 197 8.66 -4.01 -6.20
N GLN A 198 9.83 -4.04 -6.84
CA GLN A 198 10.16 -3.25 -8.01
C GLN A 198 10.19 -4.15 -9.24
N VAL A 199 9.63 -3.69 -10.35
CA VAL A 199 9.64 -4.38 -11.64
C VAL A 199 10.29 -3.48 -12.67
N LEU A 200 11.32 -4.00 -13.33
CA LEU A 200 11.98 -3.39 -14.47
C LEU A 200 11.52 -4.09 -15.75
N ASP A 201 10.92 -3.35 -16.68
CA ASP A 201 10.56 -3.90 -17.99
C ASP A 201 11.75 -3.96 -18.96
N PRO A 202 11.65 -4.70 -20.10
CA PRO A 202 12.73 -4.77 -21.09
C PRO A 202 13.10 -3.42 -21.73
N SER A 203 12.21 -2.42 -21.66
CA SER A 203 12.45 -1.07 -22.15
C SER A 203 13.15 -0.15 -21.14
N GLY A 204 13.42 -0.65 -19.92
CA GLY A 204 14.12 0.06 -18.86
C GLY A 204 13.20 0.86 -17.92
N LYS A 205 11.88 0.70 -17.99
CA LYS A 205 10.95 1.41 -17.11
C LYS A 205 10.72 0.65 -15.82
N LEU A 206 10.51 1.41 -14.75
CA LEU A 206 10.28 0.89 -13.41
C LEU A 206 8.82 1.07 -12.99
N ALA A 207 8.29 0.06 -12.32
CA ALA A 207 7.08 0.15 -11.50
C ALA A 207 7.35 -0.43 -10.13
N GLN A 208 6.69 0.10 -9.10
CA GLN A 208 6.90 -0.32 -7.73
C GLN A 208 5.59 -0.42 -6.97
N ALA A 209 5.51 -1.40 -6.08
CA ALA A 209 4.43 -1.57 -5.11
C ALA A 209 5.03 -2.00 -3.76
N SER A 210 4.40 -1.59 -2.66
CA SER A 210 4.88 -1.94 -1.33
C SER A 210 3.76 -2.47 -0.43
N ARG A 211 4.14 -3.27 0.57
CA ARG A 211 3.27 -3.76 1.64
C ARG A 211 3.99 -3.73 2.97
N THR A 212 3.25 -3.45 4.04
CA THR A 212 3.77 -3.62 5.40
C THR A 212 3.28 -4.96 5.95
N ILE A 213 4.22 -5.79 6.40
CA ILE A 213 3.95 -7.08 7.03
C ILE A 213 4.45 -7.01 8.46
N GLN A 214 3.51 -6.97 9.41
CA GLN A 214 3.79 -6.97 10.83
C GLN A 214 4.06 -8.40 11.30
N LEU A 215 5.30 -8.71 11.72
CA LEU A 215 5.61 -9.98 12.34
C LEU A 215 5.24 -9.92 13.82
N ASN A 216 4.15 -10.61 14.17
CA ASN A 216 3.73 -10.89 15.53
C ASN A 216 3.99 -12.37 15.79
N PRO A 217 5.22 -12.75 16.22
CA PRO A 217 5.52 -14.14 16.44
C PRO A 217 4.56 -14.69 17.49
N VAL A 218 3.95 -15.85 17.20
CA VAL A 218 3.28 -16.61 18.26
C VAL A 218 4.37 -17.05 19.19
N VAL A 219 4.56 -16.32 20.28
CA VAL A 219 5.26 -16.84 21.45
C VAL A 219 4.42 -18.00 21.93
N SER A 220 4.83 -19.22 21.57
CA SER A 220 4.28 -20.43 22.16
C SER A 220 4.33 -20.26 23.68
N ASN A 221 3.19 -20.34 24.35
CA ASN A 221 3.07 -20.23 25.81
C ASN A 221 3.99 -21.23 26.56
N ASP A 222 4.49 -22.25 25.86
CA ASP A 222 5.45 -23.24 26.37
C ASP A 222 6.84 -22.67 26.72
N GLN A 223 7.16 -21.44 26.30
CA GLN A 223 8.39 -20.74 26.70
C GLN A 223 8.17 -19.61 27.71
N GLN A 224 6.95 -19.39 28.20
CA GLN A 224 6.74 -18.40 29.26
C GLN A 224 7.39 -18.90 30.55
N ALA A 225 8.31 -18.10 31.10
CA ALA A 225 8.94 -18.42 32.37
C ALA A 225 7.88 -18.53 33.48
N PRO A 226 8.02 -19.51 34.40
CA PRO A 226 7.05 -19.70 35.46
C PRO A 226 7.10 -18.53 36.45
N GLN A 227 6.03 -18.35 37.22
CA GLN A 227 6.02 -17.40 38.33
C GLN A 227 6.70 -18.02 39.56
N LEU A 228 7.59 -17.25 40.19
CA LEU A 228 8.30 -17.57 41.42
C LEU A 228 8.22 -16.39 42.38
N ILE A 229 7.76 -16.64 43.61
CA ILE A 229 7.69 -15.65 44.69
C ILE A 229 8.41 -16.21 45.90
N ILE A 230 9.43 -15.52 46.39
CA ILE A 230 10.08 -15.84 47.66
C ILE A 230 9.41 -15.06 48.79
N GLU A 231 8.71 -15.76 49.68
CA GLU A 231 8.01 -15.21 50.85
C GLU A 231 8.95 -15.06 52.06
N GLN A 232 9.84 -16.02 52.28
CA GLN A 232 10.91 -15.95 53.27
C GLN A 232 12.23 -16.47 52.69
N PRO A 233 13.38 -15.94 53.10
CA PRO A 233 13.54 -14.79 53.99
C PRO A 233 13.25 -13.45 53.30
N ALA A 234 12.95 -12.42 54.10
CA ALA A 234 12.95 -11.05 53.60
C ALA A 234 14.37 -10.65 53.17
N ASN A 235 14.47 -9.86 52.09
CA ASN A 235 15.76 -9.44 51.59
C ASN A 235 16.49 -8.54 52.62
N GLY A 236 17.74 -8.86 52.93
CA GLY A 236 18.61 -8.13 53.87
C GLY A 236 18.42 -8.50 55.35
N VAL A 237 17.57 -9.47 55.69
CA VAL A 237 17.34 -9.85 57.10
C VAL A 237 18.58 -10.50 57.71
N THR A 238 18.78 -10.31 59.01
CA THR A 238 19.86 -10.95 59.79
C THR A 238 19.30 -12.06 60.68
N TYR A 239 19.90 -13.24 60.63
CA TYR A 239 19.59 -14.39 61.47
C TYR A 239 20.67 -14.65 62.51
N THR A 240 20.29 -15.12 63.70
CA THR A 240 21.21 -15.48 64.79
C THR A 240 21.05 -16.93 65.21
N ASN A 241 22.15 -17.70 65.23
CA ASN A 241 22.22 -19.10 65.71
C ASN A 241 21.17 -20.08 65.14
N ALA A 242 20.54 -19.77 64.02
CA ALA A 242 19.44 -20.56 63.45
C ALA A 242 19.67 -20.84 61.96
N PRO A 243 19.22 -22.00 61.46
CA PRO A 243 19.15 -22.20 60.03
C PRO A 243 18.12 -21.23 59.41
N VAL A 244 18.31 -20.89 58.15
CA VAL A 244 17.42 -19.97 57.41
C VAL A 244 16.40 -20.80 56.64
N THR A 245 15.12 -20.58 56.93
CA THR A 245 14.03 -21.14 56.13
C THR A 245 13.82 -20.29 54.88
N VAL A 246 13.92 -20.93 53.73
CA VAL A 246 13.60 -20.36 52.41
C VAL A 246 12.26 -20.93 51.98
N SER A 247 11.25 -20.08 51.89
CA SER A 247 9.90 -20.48 51.49
C SER A 247 9.31 -19.54 50.46
N GLY A 248 8.38 -20.07 49.67
CA GLY A 248 7.77 -19.31 48.60
C GLY A 248 6.67 -20.06 47.88
N ARG A 249 6.23 -19.46 46.78
CA ARG A 249 5.21 -20.01 45.88
C ARG A 249 5.71 -20.04 44.46
N VAL A 250 5.25 -21.04 43.74
CA VAL A 250 5.39 -21.19 42.30
C VAL A 250 4.05 -21.48 41.65
N ASP A 251 3.93 -21.22 40.36
CA ASP A 251 2.77 -21.68 39.60
C ASP A 251 2.76 -23.21 39.39
N LYS A 252 1.62 -23.74 38.94
CA LYS A 252 1.43 -25.19 38.72
C LYS A 252 2.23 -25.75 37.53
N SER A 253 2.82 -24.90 36.69
CA SER A 253 3.57 -25.31 35.51
C SER A 253 5.03 -25.70 35.83
N VAL A 254 5.48 -25.37 37.04
CA VAL A 254 6.83 -25.69 37.53
C VAL A 254 6.99 -27.19 37.73
N ALA A 255 8.03 -27.74 37.11
CA ALA A 255 8.45 -29.13 37.28
C ALA A 255 9.46 -29.29 38.42
N SER A 256 10.30 -28.28 38.68
CA SER A 256 11.26 -28.32 39.78
C SER A 256 11.58 -26.93 40.34
N VAL A 257 11.85 -26.88 41.65
CA VAL A 257 12.41 -25.72 42.35
C VAL A 257 13.75 -26.13 42.95
N THR A 258 14.74 -25.24 42.87
CA THR A 258 16.03 -25.41 43.55
C THR A 258 16.35 -24.19 44.40
N VAL A 259 16.99 -24.42 45.54
CA VAL A 259 17.51 -23.38 46.45
C VAL A 259 19.00 -23.66 46.64
N ASN A 260 19.85 -22.72 46.22
CA ASN A 260 21.30 -22.87 46.14
C ASN A 260 21.72 -24.16 45.39
N GLY A 261 20.95 -24.53 44.35
CA GLY A 261 21.16 -25.73 43.55
C GLY A 261 20.63 -27.03 44.17
N ALA A 262 20.20 -27.03 45.44
CA ALA A 262 19.56 -28.18 46.08
C ALA A 262 18.06 -28.22 45.75
N ALA A 263 17.51 -29.40 45.44
CA ALA A 263 16.08 -29.55 45.14
C ALA A 263 15.20 -29.20 46.34
N ALA A 264 14.19 -28.37 46.12
CA ALA A 264 13.15 -28.04 47.10
C ALA A 264 11.85 -28.74 46.71
N ALA A 265 11.24 -29.45 47.65
CA ALA A 265 9.95 -30.10 47.41
C ALA A 265 8.85 -29.05 47.25
N VAL A 266 8.04 -29.19 46.20
CA VAL A 266 6.90 -28.32 45.91
C VAL A 266 5.61 -29.06 46.26
N GLY A 267 4.79 -28.46 47.11
CA GLY A 267 3.46 -28.95 47.46
C GLY A 267 2.48 -28.85 46.31
N THR A 268 1.36 -29.57 46.40
CA THR A 268 0.30 -29.55 45.38
C THR A 268 -0.40 -28.19 45.24
N ASP A 269 -0.25 -27.33 46.25
CA ASP A 269 -0.71 -25.94 46.28
C ASP A 269 0.31 -24.94 45.70
N GLY A 270 1.45 -25.44 45.21
CA GLY A 270 2.53 -24.62 44.64
C GLY A 270 3.45 -24.00 45.69
N THR A 271 3.34 -24.37 46.97
CA THR A 271 4.24 -23.88 48.02
C THR A 271 5.52 -24.70 48.08
N PHE A 272 6.64 -24.07 48.41
CA PHE A 272 7.87 -24.77 48.74
C PHE A 272 8.47 -24.20 50.03
N SER A 273 9.16 -25.04 50.78
CA SER A 273 9.88 -24.64 51.99
C SER A 273 11.09 -25.55 52.19
N VAL A 274 12.27 -24.94 52.37
CA VAL A 274 13.51 -25.66 52.66
C VAL A 274 14.32 -24.91 53.69
N THR A 275 14.97 -25.65 54.58
CA THR A 275 15.82 -25.10 55.62
C THR A 275 17.28 -25.21 55.18
N VAL A 276 17.98 -24.08 55.09
CA VAL A 276 19.37 -24.00 54.62
C VAL A 276 20.25 -23.51 55.76
N ASN A 277 21.37 -24.20 55.96
CA ASN A 277 22.42 -23.76 56.88
C ASN A 277 23.41 -22.87 56.14
N PHE A 278 23.77 -21.76 56.77
CA PHE A 278 24.65 -20.75 56.21
C PHE A 278 25.84 -20.54 57.13
N VAL A 279 27.01 -20.27 56.56
CA VAL A 279 28.16 -19.82 57.33
C VAL A 279 27.97 -18.36 57.76
N ALA A 280 28.73 -17.93 58.77
CA ALA A 280 28.67 -16.56 59.26
C ALA A 280 28.98 -15.52 58.16
N GLY A 281 28.32 -14.37 58.25
CA GLY A 281 28.48 -13.24 57.34
C GLY A 281 27.34 -13.09 56.33
N PRO A 282 27.51 -12.19 55.34
CA PRO A 282 26.55 -12.00 54.26
C PRO A 282 26.48 -13.23 53.35
N GLN A 283 25.27 -13.65 53.02
CA GLN A 283 24.97 -14.80 52.18
C GLN A 283 23.96 -14.42 51.11
N THR A 284 24.09 -15.03 49.95
CA THR A 284 23.11 -14.91 48.85
C THR A 284 22.43 -16.24 48.65
N ILE A 285 21.10 -16.19 48.61
CA ILE A 285 20.22 -17.31 48.32
C ILE A 285 19.81 -17.20 46.87
N HIS A 286 20.07 -18.24 46.09
CA HIS A 286 19.63 -18.37 44.71
C HIS A 286 18.46 -19.35 44.66
N VAL A 287 17.29 -18.89 44.23
CA VAL A 287 16.11 -19.75 44.04
C VAL A 287 15.80 -19.80 42.56
N ALA A 288 15.71 -20.99 41.98
CA ALA A 288 15.36 -21.19 40.58
C ALA A 288 14.14 -22.09 40.47
N ALA A 289 13.21 -21.75 39.59
CA ALA A 289 12.06 -22.58 39.25
C ALA A 289 12.04 -22.85 37.75
N ARG A 290 11.83 -24.11 37.36
CA ARG A 290 11.91 -24.56 35.97
C ARG A 290 10.69 -25.39 35.57
N THR A 291 10.15 -25.14 34.38
CA THR A 291 9.05 -25.91 33.79
C THR A 291 9.55 -27.20 33.14
N ALA A 292 8.64 -28.13 32.83
CA ALA A 292 8.98 -29.36 32.10
C ALA A 292 9.49 -29.08 30.67
N THR A 293 9.07 -27.97 30.06
CA THR A 293 9.51 -27.51 28.73
C THR A 293 10.89 -26.84 28.75
N GLY A 294 11.42 -26.58 29.94
CA GLY A 294 12.76 -26.04 30.15
C GLY A 294 12.84 -24.54 30.38
N ALA A 295 11.71 -23.81 30.36
CA ALA A 295 11.66 -22.40 30.74
C ALA A 295 12.02 -22.24 32.23
N GLU A 296 12.81 -21.23 32.56
CA GLU A 296 13.38 -21.04 33.91
C GLU A 296 13.25 -19.59 34.36
N VAL A 297 12.98 -19.40 35.65
CA VAL A 297 13.06 -18.12 36.35
C VAL A 297 14.00 -18.27 37.55
N GLN A 298 14.76 -17.22 37.85
CA GLN A 298 15.62 -17.17 39.02
C GLN A 298 15.39 -15.90 39.82
N GLU A 299 15.39 -16.04 41.14
CA GLU A 299 15.24 -14.96 42.11
C GLU A 299 16.31 -15.07 43.19
N THR A 300 16.70 -13.93 43.75
CA THR A 300 17.74 -13.89 44.79
C THR A 300 17.29 -13.19 46.06
N ARG A 301 17.80 -13.65 47.19
CA ARG A 301 17.67 -12.98 48.50
C ARG A 301 19.03 -12.88 49.15
N THR A 302 19.35 -11.70 49.65
CA THR A 302 20.51 -11.50 50.53
C THR A 302 20.07 -11.67 51.97
N VAL A 303 20.88 -12.36 52.78
CA VAL A 303 20.70 -12.49 54.23
C VAL A 303 22.04 -12.34 54.91
N ALA A 304 22.06 -11.99 56.19
CA ALA A 304 23.26 -12.06 57.02
C ALA A 304 23.05 -13.10 58.12
N VAL A 305 24.06 -13.92 58.39
CA VAL A 305 24.02 -14.90 59.49
C VAL A 305 25.11 -14.57 60.49
N SER A 306 24.73 -14.42 61.76
CA SER A 306 25.65 -14.23 62.87
C SER A 306 25.54 -15.38 63.87
N TYR A 307 26.67 -15.94 64.27
CA TYR A 307 26.73 -16.93 65.34
C TYR A 307 27.24 -16.25 66.61
N THR A 308 26.44 -16.25 67.67
CA THR A 308 26.83 -15.77 69.02
C THR A 308 27.12 -16.92 69.98
N ALA A 309 26.94 -18.16 69.52
CA ALA A 309 27.25 -19.40 70.22
C ALA A 309 27.92 -20.39 69.23
N ALA A 310 28.67 -21.36 69.76
CA ALA A 310 29.12 -22.51 68.99
C ALA A 310 27.93 -23.42 68.71
N VAL A 311 27.51 -23.51 67.45
CA VAL A 311 26.46 -24.43 67.01
C VAL A 311 27.11 -25.62 66.31
N VAL A 312 26.98 -26.81 66.90
CA VAL A 312 27.58 -28.06 66.39
C VAL A 312 26.48 -29.06 66.08
N THR A 313 26.42 -29.50 64.83
CA THR A 313 25.55 -30.61 64.40
C THR A 313 26.36 -31.88 64.24
N VAL A 314 25.93 -32.95 64.88
CA VAL A 314 26.48 -34.31 64.78
C VAL A 314 25.56 -35.15 63.91
N ARG A 315 26.08 -35.79 62.86
CA ARG A 315 25.35 -36.71 61.98
C ARG A 315 26.02 -38.08 61.95
N ILE A 316 25.23 -39.15 62.01
CA ILE A 316 25.72 -40.52 61.89
C ILE A 316 25.41 -41.06 60.49
N THR A 317 26.42 -41.54 59.78
CA THR A 317 26.28 -42.03 58.40
C THR A 317 27.08 -43.30 58.17
N GLY A 318 26.42 -44.37 57.71
CA GLY A 318 27.06 -45.64 57.35
C GLY A 318 27.31 -46.61 58.51
N GLY A 319 26.64 -46.43 59.66
CA GLY A 319 26.77 -47.34 60.80
C GLY A 319 26.15 -46.77 62.08
N GLU A 320 26.65 -47.21 63.23
CA GLU A 320 26.28 -46.68 64.55
C GLU A 320 27.51 -46.15 65.29
N ALA A 321 27.30 -45.16 66.16
CA ALA A 321 28.35 -44.59 66.99
C ALA A 321 27.83 -44.23 68.38
N TRP A 322 28.62 -44.53 69.41
CA TRP A 322 28.42 -43.95 70.73
C TRP A 322 28.83 -42.48 70.70
N ILE A 323 27.94 -41.58 71.16
CA ILE A 323 28.17 -40.15 71.16
C ILE A 323 27.95 -39.59 72.57
N LEU A 324 28.94 -38.87 73.07
CA LEU A 324 28.86 -38.04 74.28
C LEU A 324 29.14 -36.59 73.87
N VAL A 325 28.27 -35.67 74.28
CA VAL A 325 28.45 -34.24 74.02
C VAL A 325 28.44 -33.50 75.35
N THR A 326 29.34 -32.54 75.50
CA THR A 326 29.41 -31.63 76.64
C THR A 326 29.20 -30.22 76.13
N VAL A 327 28.24 -29.50 76.69
CA VAL A 327 27.95 -28.09 76.39
C VAL A 327 28.27 -27.27 77.63
N ASP A 328 29.14 -26.27 77.49
CA ASP A 328 29.58 -25.39 78.56
C ASP A 328 30.07 -26.16 79.81
N GLY A 329 30.79 -27.26 79.59
CA GLY A 329 31.35 -28.11 80.64
C GLY A 329 30.37 -29.12 81.26
N THR A 330 29.08 -29.11 80.87
CA THR A 330 28.06 -30.04 81.36
C THR A 330 27.62 -31.02 80.28
N GLN A 331 27.41 -32.29 80.62
CA GLN A 331 26.92 -33.28 79.65
C GLN A 331 25.55 -32.88 79.07
N ALA A 332 25.44 -32.89 77.75
CA ALA A 332 24.21 -32.58 77.05
C ALA A 332 23.16 -33.70 77.25
N PRO A 333 21.90 -33.36 77.58
CA PRO A 333 20.82 -34.33 77.72
C PRO A 333 20.65 -35.20 76.47
N GLY A 334 20.32 -36.48 76.68
CA GLY A 334 20.06 -37.41 75.58
C GLY A 334 21.30 -37.96 74.88
N THR A 335 22.52 -37.56 75.29
CA THR A 335 23.80 -38.13 74.81
C THR A 335 24.34 -39.19 75.77
N ASN A 336 25.59 -39.64 75.58
CA ASN A 336 26.22 -40.78 76.27
C ASN A 336 25.52 -42.11 75.96
N LYS A 337 25.24 -42.33 74.67
CA LYS A 337 24.60 -43.55 74.17
C LYS A 337 24.94 -43.78 72.71
N ILE A 338 24.59 -44.96 72.19
CA ILE A 338 24.74 -45.31 70.78
C ILE A 338 23.61 -44.69 69.96
N PHE A 339 23.98 -44.08 68.83
CA PHE A 339 23.06 -43.54 67.84
C PHE A 339 23.18 -44.34 66.53
N PRO A 340 22.05 -44.80 65.96
CA PRO A 340 22.04 -45.50 64.69
C PRO A 340 22.25 -44.56 63.49
N ASN A 341 22.48 -45.16 62.32
CA ASN A 341 22.60 -44.49 61.04
C ASN A 341 21.40 -43.55 60.77
N GLY A 342 21.69 -42.36 60.21
CA GLY A 342 20.68 -41.38 59.84
C GLY A 342 20.26 -40.42 60.96
N GLN A 343 20.74 -40.63 62.19
CA GLN A 343 20.49 -39.69 63.29
C GLN A 343 21.30 -38.39 63.12
N ALA A 344 20.67 -37.26 63.45
CA ALA A 344 21.28 -35.95 63.46
C ALA A 344 20.88 -35.18 64.74
N LEU A 345 21.85 -34.57 65.41
CA LEU A 345 21.68 -33.86 66.67
C LEU A 345 22.37 -32.50 66.59
N THR A 346 21.77 -31.43 67.08
CA THR A 346 22.39 -30.10 67.10
C THR A 346 22.48 -29.58 68.53
N PHE A 347 23.64 -29.07 68.89
CA PHE A 347 23.96 -28.52 70.21
C PHE A 347 24.47 -27.09 70.06
N SER A 348 24.13 -26.22 71.01
CA SER A 348 24.53 -24.81 71.02
C SER A 348 24.95 -24.37 72.42
N GLY A 349 26.07 -23.65 72.53
CA GLY A 349 26.60 -23.10 73.78
C GLY A 349 27.83 -22.23 73.56
N LYS A 350 28.47 -21.73 74.61
CA LYS A 350 29.75 -20.99 74.48
C LYS A 350 30.89 -21.93 74.06
N ALA A 351 30.87 -23.16 74.56
CA ALA A 351 31.77 -24.24 74.16
C ALA A 351 30.99 -25.56 74.00
N VAL A 352 31.24 -26.29 72.93
CA VAL A 352 30.66 -27.60 72.65
C VAL A 352 31.78 -28.59 72.35
N SER A 353 31.85 -29.66 73.13
CA SER A 353 32.79 -30.77 72.93
C SER A 353 32.03 -32.04 72.56
N VAL A 354 32.43 -32.70 71.47
CA VAL A 354 31.85 -33.94 70.98
C VAL A 354 32.88 -35.05 71.08
N ARG A 355 32.52 -36.14 71.76
CA ARG A 355 33.26 -37.39 71.78
C ARG A 355 32.48 -38.46 71.02
N SER A 356 33.13 -39.08 70.05
CA SER A 356 32.58 -40.22 69.31
C SER A 356 33.37 -41.48 69.59
N GLY A 357 32.67 -42.59 69.83
CA GLY A 357 33.23 -43.94 69.92
C GLY A 357 33.48 -44.61 68.56
N ASN A 358 32.99 -44.01 67.46
CA ASN A 358 33.24 -44.47 66.09
C ASN A 358 33.30 -43.26 65.15
N ALA A 359 34.48 -42.63 65.10
CA ALA A 359 34.70 -41.37 64.41
C ALA A 359 34.53 -41.45 62.88
N GLY A 360 34.73 -42.63 62.29
CA GLY A 360 34.62 -42.85 60.83
C GLY A 360 33.20 -42.79 60.27
N VAL A 361 32.18 -42.96 61.13
CA VAL A 361 30.76 -42.81 60.76
C VAL A 361 30.12 -41.57 61.37
N THR A 362 30.90 -40.74 62.08
CA THR A 362 30.43 -39.52 62.75
C THR A 362 30.90 -38.29 61.98
N PHE A 363 29.96 -37.51 61.47
CA PHE A 363 30.19 -36.28 60.72
C PHE A 363 29.76 -35.07 61.53
N LEU A 364 30.52 -33.99 61.44
CA LEU A 364 30.24 -32.76 62.17
C LEU A 364 29.99 -31.60 61.20
N ALA A 365 29.11 -30.69 61.59
CA ALA A 365 29.05 -29.35 61.03
C ALA A 365 29.17 -28.33 62.17
N PHE A 366 29.93 -27.26 61.96
CA PHE A 366 30.16 -26.19 62.93
C PHE A 366 29.76 -24.85 62.32
N ASN A 367 28.86 -24.12 62.98
CA ASN A 367 28.33 -22.82 62.53
C ASN A 367 27.91 -22.83 61.06
N GLY A 368 27.16 -23.88 60.68
CA GLY A 368 26.65 -24.08 59.32
C GLY A 368 27.66 -24.65 58.33
N GLN A 369 28.95 -24.71 58.65
CA GLN A 369 29.99 -25.28 57.81
C GLN A 369 30.16 -26.78 58.07
N ASP A 370 30.05 -27.62 57.04
CA ASP A 370 30.41 -29.04 57.13
C ASP A 370 31.93 -29.16 57.32
N ILE A 371 32.35 -29.82 58.40
CA ILE A 371 33.76 -30.05 58.71
C ILE A 371 34.16 -31.52 58.48
N GLY A 372 33.24 -32.33 57.98
CA GLY A 372 33.47 -33.71 57.57
C GLY A 372 33.50 -34.72 58.72
N LYS A 373 34.09 -35.88 58.43
CA LYS A 373 34.21 -37.01 59.38
C LYS A 373 35.14 -36.66 60.54
N MET A 374 34.84 -37.19 61.73
CA MET A 374 35.67 -36.94 62.91
C MET A 374 37.02 -37.66 62.86
N GLY A 375 37.10 -38.83 62.20
CA GLY A 375 38.29 -39.69 62.17
C GLY A 375 38.11 -40.96 61.33
N GLU A 376 38.78 -42.04 61.72
CA GLU A 376 38.68 -43.36 61.07
C GLU A 376 37.64 -44.28 61.74
N VAL A 377 37.23 -45.34 61.04
CA VAL A 377 36.22 -46.29 61.54
C VAL A 377 36.76 -47.01 62.77
N GLY A 378 35.96 -47.04 63.84
CA GLY A 378 36.33 -47.64 65.14
C GLY A 378 37.22 -46.76 66.02
N GLN A 379 37.70 -45.61 65.54
CA GLN A 379 38.51 -44.69 66.33
C GLN A 379 37.63 -43.91 67.32
N VAL A 380 38.08 -43.79 68.57
CA VAL A 380 37.49 -42.87 69.55
C VAL A 380 38.14 -41.49 69.38
N THR A 381 37.36 -40.44 69.18
CA THR A 381 37.88 -39.08 68.93
C THR A 381 37.08 -38.02 69.66
N ASP A 382 37.77 -37.02 70.18
CA ASP A 382 37.22 -35.82 70.80
C ASP A 382 37.47 -34.59 69.92
N ARG A 383 36.46 -33.73 69.72
CA ARG A 383 36.62 -32.40 69.12
C ARG A 383 35.85 -31.36 69.90
N SER A 384 36.45 -30.17 70.05
CA SER A 384 35.84 -29.05 70.77
C SER A 384 35.71 -27.82 69.89
N PHE A 385 34.62 -27.09 70.09
CA PHE A 385 34.23 -25.90 69.34
C PHE A 385 33.87 -24.79 70.32
N SER A 386 34.20 -23.56 69.99
CA SER A 386 33.91 -22.40 70.82
C SER A 386 33.22 -21.32 70.00
N ALA A 387 32.38 -20.52 70.65
CA ALA A 387 31.72 -19.39 70.00
C ALA A 387 32.77 -18.46 69.36
N PRO A 388 32.47 -17.86 68.20
CA PRO A 388 33.40 -17.00 67.47
C PRO A 388 33.74 -15.70 68.20
#